data_AF-A0A0W0Z887-F1
#
_entry.id   AF-A0A0W0Z887-F1
#
_cell.length_a   1.000
_cell.length_b   1.000
_cell.length_c   1.000
_cell.angle_alpha   90.00
_cell.angle_beta   90.00
_cell.angle_gamma   90.00
#
_symmetry.space_group_name_H-M   'P 1'
#
loop_
_entity.id
_entity.type
_entity.pdbx_description
1 polymer ?
#
loop_
_entity_poly.entity_id
_entity_poly.type
_entity_poly.pdbx_seq_one_letter_code
_entity_poly.pdbx_strand_id
1 'polypeptide(L)'
;MTQQSNLELLLQQLIHEWENELVEFKQVDESYPTSKIGQYFSALSNEANLHNHEKAWLIFGIDNTTRTVVGCNYRRDKEHLQSLKYQIAQGTEPSITFRDMHELHTEKGRVLLLEIPAAPLGMPIAWNGHYYARAGESLTHLGLDKLDRIRQQVGSSDWTAQIVPAATIKNLDPAALKKSREAFAHKYANRFELNEVLGWSDEVFLDRAKLTIDGQITRAALLLVGSPESTHYLSPYPAQLTWKLVGEERAYEHFSPPFLLTTSLLYNKIRNVQLRILPANELVAIELAKYDQKIVLEALHNCIAHQDYSLHGRIIVTEYLDRLTLENLGGFYEGKPDDYVSGHKTPRKYRNPFLVQAMTELGMIDTMGYGIHEMYTGQARRYFPLPDYDLKESHVVKMTIYGHIVDLAYTRMLIQKTDLTFDEIIALDRVQKHLQLPDEMIKHLRKEKLIEGRKPNFHVSAFVADATATQTDYIHTRAQDNAYYQKLIIDYLKNFNSASRKEIDKLLWTKLSDALDKTQKLKKIDNLLTHLRNKGEIMNIGSRKSPTWQLQGIKK
;
A
#
# COMPACT_ATOMS: atom_id res chain seq x y z
N MET A 1 35.35 -1.57 20.21
CA MET A 1 35.12 -0.11 20.16
C MET A 1 34.74 0.36 21.55
N THR A 2 35.43 1.36 22.08
CA THR A 2 35.16 1.97 23.39
C THR A 2 33.81 2.67 23.40
N GLN A 3 33.10 2.69 24.54
CA GLN A 3 31.80 3.35 24.70
C GLN A 3 31.82 4.82 24.22
N GLN A 4 32.93 5.53 24.47
CA GLN A 4 33.16 6.90 24.00
C GLN A 4 33.15 6.99 22.46
N SER A 5 33.81 6.06 21.75
CA SER A 5 33.86 6.08 20.28
C SER A 5 32.50 5.84 19.63
N ASN A 6 31.63 5.04 20.26
CA ASN A 6 30.26 4.87 19.78
C ASN A 6 29.42 6.14 20.01
N LEU A 7 29.64 6.85 21.12
CA LEU A 7 28.98 8.13 21.41
C LEU A 7 29.46 9.24 20.46
N GLU A 8 30.74 9.24 20.06
CA GLU A 8 31.26 10.17 19.06
C GLU A 8 30.60 9.96 17.69
N LEU A 9 30.48 8.70 17.25
CA LEU A 9 29.78 8.37 16.01
C LEU A 9 28.31 8.79 16.06
N LEU A 10 27.62 8.51 17.18
CA LEU A 10 26.23 8.94 17.39
C LEU A 10 26.12 10.46 17.33
N LEU A 11 27.02 11.20 17.99
CA LEU A 11 27.01 12.66 17.96
C LEU A 11 27.20 13.20 16.54
N GLN A 12 28.14 12.63 15.78
CA GLN A 12 28.38 13.00 14.38
C GLN A 12 27.14 12.75 13.50
N GLN A 13 26.45 11.63 13.70
CA GLN A 13 25.21 11.32 13.00
C GLN A 13 24.12 12.34 13.35
N LEU A 14 23.92 12.65 14.63
CA LEU A 14 22.90 13.62 15.07
C LEU A 14 23.20 15.04 14.58
N ILE A 15 24.47 15.43 14.48
CA ILE A 15 24.88 16.72 13.89
C ILE A 15 24.67 16.72 12.36
N HIS A 16 24.82 15.57 11.69
CA HIS A 16 24.63 15.46 10.24
C HIS A 16 23.15 15.49 9.84
N GLU A 17 22.28 14.83 10.61
CA GLU A 17 20.82 14.78 10.43
C GLU A 17 20.10 16.06 10.90
N TRP A 18 20.84 17.15 11.08
CA TRP A 18 20.46 18.42 11.69
C TRP A 18 19.02 18.88 11.37
N GLU A 19 18.26 19.17 12.42
CA GLU A 19 16.87 19.67 12.45
C GLU A 19 15.77 18.67 12.11
N ASN A 20 15.44 17.86 13.12
CA ASN A 20 14.15 17.20 13.22
C ASN A 20 13.47 17.58 14.55
N GLU A 21 12.19 17.24 14.70
CA GLU A 21 11.43 17.47 15.93
C GLU A 21 11.91 16.56 17.10
N LEU A 22 12.98 15.77 16.91
CA LEU A 22 13.45 14.69 17.80
C LEU A 22 14.82 14.95 18.44
N VAL A 23 15.53 15.99 18.00
CA VAL A 23 16.86 16.33 18.52
C VAL A 23 16.91 17.83 18.80
N GLU A 24 17.40 18.20 19.98
CA GLU A 24 17.65 19.59 20.36
C GLU A 24 19.09 19.77 20.84
N PHE A 25 19.77 20.78 20.29
CA PHE A 25 21.09 21.19 20.71
C PHE A 25 21.02 22.45 21.57
N LYS A 26 21.75 22.46 22.68
CA LYS A 26 21.89 23.64 23.54
C LYS A 26 23.33 23.88 23.97
N GLN A 27 23.73 25.14 23.87
CA GLN A 27 24.83 25.68 24.64
C GLN A 27 24.27 26.08 26.00
N VAL A 28 24.76 25.43 27.06
CA VAL A 28 24.27 25.63 28.44
C VAL A 28 25.41 26.02 29.36
N ASP A 29 25.09 26.88 30.33
CA ASP A 29 25.96 27.19 31.47
C ASP A 29 25.72 26.22 32.63
N GLU A 30 26.41 26.44 33.75
CA GLU A 30 26.29 25.61 34.97
C GLU A 30 24.91 25.73 35.64
N SER A 31 24.18 26.81 35.37
CA SER A 31 22.93 27.19 36.03
C SER A 31 21.68 26.96 35.18
N TYR A 32 21.78 26.20 34.09
CA TYR A 32 20.67 26.01 33.17
C TYR A 32 19.44 25.44 33.89
N PRO A 33 18.28 26.11 33.81
CA PRO A 33 17.17 25.83 34.70
C PRO A 33 16.51 24.49 34.38
N THR A 34 16.29 23.67 35.41
CA THR A 34 15.58 22.38 35.31
C THR A 34 14.20 22.54 34.66
N SER A 35 13.52 23.67 34.88
CA SER A 35 12.23 23.96 34.25
C SER A 35 12.30 23.97 32.72
N LYS A 36 13.37 24.51 32.13
CA LYS A 36 13.57 24.48 30.67
C LYS A 36 13.89 23.07 30.18
N ILE A 37 14.69 22.32 30.93
CA ILE A 37 14.97 20.92 30.63
C ILE A 37 13.66 20.11 30.60
N GLY A 38 12.76 20.31 31.58
CA GLY A 38 11.47 19.65 31.63
C GLY A 38 10.53 20.01 30.48
N GLN A 39 10.53 21.27 30.03
CA GLN A 39 9.79 21.68 28.83
C GLN A 39 10.27 20.95 27.57
N TYR A 40 11.60 20.89 27.38
CA TYR A 40 12.19 20.13 26.26
C TYR A 40 11.97 18.64 26.40
N PHE A 41 12.00 18.09 27.61
CA PHE A 41 11.69 16.70 27.87
C PHE A 41 10.27 16.34 27.41
N SER A 42 9.27 17.12 27.84
CA SER A 42 7.87 16.94 27.42
C SER A 42 7.74 17.04 25.90
N ALA A 43 8.31 18.09 25.29
CA ALA A 43 8.25 18.28 23.85
C ALA A 43 8.88 17.13 23.05
N LEU A 44 10.14 16.79 23.34
CA LEU A 44 10.88 15.75 22.62
C LEU A 44 10.27 14.35 22.82
N SER A 45 9.75 14.08 24.02
CA SER A 45 9.06 12.82 24.30
C SER A 45 7.76 12.69 23.48
N ASN A 46 6.96 13.74 23.41
CA ASN A 46 5.72 13.78 22.62
C ASN A 46 5.99 13.67 21.12
N GLU A 47 7.00 14.38 20.61
CA GLU A 47 7.36 14.30 19.18
C GLU A 47 7.93 12.92 18.80
N ALA A 48 8.77 12.31 19.65
CA ALA A 48 9.28 10.95 19.42
C ALA A 48 8.13 9.94 19.25
N ASN A 49 7.10 10.06 20.08
CA ASN A 49 5.90 9.25 19.95
C ASN A 49 5.16 9.52 18.63
N LEU A 50 4.93 10.79 18.27
CA LEU A 50 4.20 11.18 17.05
C LEU A 50 4.89 10.76 15.75
N HIS A 51 6.21 10.62 15.77
CA HIS A 51 7.03 10.17 14.64
C HIS A 51 7.39 8.67 14.68
N ASN A 52 6.83 7.90 15.62
CA ASN A 52 7.14 6.47 15.82
C ASN A 52 8.63 6.16 16.06
N HIS A 53 9.35 7.05 16.73
CA HIS A 53 10.70 6.81 17.21
C HIS A 53 10.67 6.38 18.67
N GLU A 54 11.57 5.48 19.08
CA GLU A 54 11.60 5.01 20.47
C GLU A 54 12.18 6.05 21.45
N LYS A 55 12.92 7.04 20.93
CA LYS A 55 13.66 8.02 21.73
C LYS A 55 13.94 9.32 20.98
N ALA A 56 14.23 10.36 21.75
CA ALA A 56 14.70 11.67 21.31
C ALA A 56 15.93 12.09 22.13
N TRP A 57 16.62 13.13 21.66
CA TRP A 57 17.89 13.57 22.23
C TRP A 57 17.87 15.06 22.60
N LEU A 58 18.28 15.37 23.82
CA LEU A 58 18.64 16.72 24.23
C LEU A 58 20.15 16.76 24.52
N ILE A 59 20.89 17.55 23.75
CA ILE A 59 22.35 17.52 23.74
C ILE A 59 22.90 18.86 24.22
N PHE A 60 23.75 18.81 25.24
CA PHE A 60 24.41 19.98 25.81
C PHE A 60 25.87 20.06 25.39
N GLY A 61 26.33 21.28 25.10
CA GLY A 61 27.72 21.57 24.73
C GLY A 61 27.96 21.70 23.23
N ILE A 62 26.88 21.94 22.46
CA ILE A 62 26.94 22.24 21.03
C ILE A 62 26.33 23.62 20.78
N ASP A 63 27.03 24.42 19.98
CA ASP A 63 26.53 25.70 19.50
C ASP A 63 25.52 25.48 18.37
N ASN A 64 24.31 26.05 18.53
CA ASN A 64 23.20 25.83 17.60
C ASN A 64 23.43 26.50 16.22
N THR A 65 24.25 27.55 16.16
CA THR A 65 24.53 28.31 14.93
C THR A 65 25.71 27.71 14.17
N THR A 66 26.80 27.40 14.87
CA THR A 66 28.04 26.90 14.25
C THR A 66 28.08 25.39 14.12
N ARG A 67 27.18 24.67 14.81
CA ARG A 67 27.11 23.20 14.87
C ARG A 67 28.41 22.56 15.37
N THR A 68 29.17 23.31 16.17
CA THR A 68 30.43 22.85 16.73
C THR A 68 30.29 22.53 18.22
N VAL A 69 31.10 21.57 18.66
CA VAL A 69 31.27 21.29 20.09
C VAL A 69 31.98 22.46 20.74
N VAL A 70 31.33 23.07 21.73
CA VAL A 70 31.85 24.15 22.58
C VAL A 70 32.11 23.70 24.02
N GLY A 71 31.60 22.52 24.39
CA GLY A 71 31.69 21.97 25.73
C GLY A 71 30.60 22.47 26.69
N CYS A 72 30.32 21.72 27.75
CA CYS A 72 29.38 22.09 28.80
C CYS A 72 29.91 21.75 30.20
N ASN A 73 29.67 22.67 31.14
CA ASN A 73 30.00 22.48 32.56
C ASN A 73 28.79 22.11 33.42
N TYR A 74 27.62 21.93 32.80
CA TYR A 74 26.38 21.62 33.49
C TYR A 74 26.51 20.35 34.35
N ARG A 75 26.34 20.49 35.67
CA ARG A 75 26.34 19.41 36.69
C ARG A 75 27.40 18.33 36.43
N ARG A 76 28.66 18.64 36.77
CA ARG A 76 29.80 17.72 36.62
C ARG A 76 29.74 16.51 37.55
N ASP A 77 29.09 16.65 38.71
CA ASP A 77 28.95 15.54 39.66
C ASP A 77 27.82 14.59 39.27
N LYS A 78 28.10 13.29 39.33
CA LYS A 78 27.12 12.25 39.00
C LYS A 78 25.89 12.30 39.91
N GLU A 79 26.04 12.66 41.17
CA GLU A 79 24.91 12.81 42.12
C GLU A 79 23.96 13.93 41.70
N HIS A 80 24.51 15.06 41.24
CA HIS A 80 23.72 16.17 40.72
C HIS A 80 22.99 15.81 39.42
N LEU A 81 23.56 14.94 38.57
CA LEU A 81 22.85 14.36 37.44
C LEU A 81 21.70 13.44 37.89
N GLN A 82 21.91 12.56 38.87
CA GLN A 82 20.82 11.72 39.40
C GLN A 82 19.67 12.55 39.99
N SER A 83 19.99 13.66 40.67
CA SER A 83 18.96 14.59 41.15
C SER A 83 18.13 15.18 40.00
N LEU A 84 18.71 15.37 38.80
CA LEU A 84 17.98 15.82 37.63
C LEU A 84 16.96 14.76 37.17
N LYS A 85 17.35 13.48 37.12
CA LYS A 85 16.41 12.40 36.79
C LYS A 85 15.20 12.41 37.72
N TYR A 86 15.43 12.57 39.01
CA TYR A 86 14.36 12.67 40.01
C TYR A 86 13.48 13.92 39.82
N GLN A 87 14.09 15.09 39.60
CA GLN A 87 13.36 16.33 39.34
C GLN A 87 12.49 16.24 38.08
N ILE A 88 12.98 15.60 37.02
CA ILE A 88 12.18 15.35 35.82
C ILE A 88 11.01 14.41 36.12
N ALA A 89 11.26 13.27 36.78
CA ALA A 89 10.20 12.32 37.13
C ALA A 89 9.07 12.94 37.97
N GLN A 90 9.41 13.88 38.86
CA GLN A 90 8.45 14.60 39.69
C GLN A 90 7.61 15.63 38.92
N GLY A 91 8.20 16.32 37.94
CA GLY A 91 7.49 17.36 37.19
C GLY A 91 6.80 16.85 35.93
N THR A 92 7.05 15.62 35.49
CA THR A 92 6.37 15.01 34.34
C THR A 92 5.10 14.28 34.75
N GLU A 93 4.05 14.39 33.92
CA GLU A 93 2.81 13.62 34.08
C GLU A 93 2.40 12.99 32.73
N PRO A 94 2.30 11.65 32.62
CA PRO A 94 2.69 10.63 33.60
C PRO A 94 4.16 10.70 34.03
N SER A 95 4.48 10.14 35.21
CA SER A 95 5.84 10.18 35.75
C SER A 95 6.81 9.36 34.89
N ILE A 96 7.76 10.04 34.27
CA ILE A 96 8.77 9.45 33.38
C ILE A 96 10.06 10.27 33.48
N THR A 97 11.22 9.66 33.18
CA THR A 97 12.50 10.35 33.25
C THR A 97 13.43 9.89 32.13
N PHE A 98 14.62 10.47 32.07
CA PHE A 98 15.65 10.10 31.10
C PHE A 98 16.01 8.61 31.23
N ARG A 99 16.04 7.90 30.10
CA ARG A 99 16.54 6.52 30.05
C ARG A 99 17.98 6.51 30.57
N ASP A 100 18.81 7.33 29.95
CA ASP A 100 20.19 7.49 30.33
C ASP A 100 20.71 8.90 30.04
N MET A 101 21.85 9.24 30.65
CA MET A 101 22.56 10.50 30.42
C MET A 101 24.03 10.16 30.16
N HIS A 102 24.43 10.29 28.91
CA HIS A 102 25.75 9.88 28.44
C HIS A 102 26.70 11.06 28.46
N GLU A 103 27.85 10.86 29.07
CA GLU A 103 28.93 11.85 29.06
C GLU A 103 29.95 11.50 27.99
N LEU A 104 30.11 12.39 27.02
CA LEU A 104 31.13 12.31 25.99
C LEU A 104 32.24 13.34 26.29
N HIS A 105 33.49 12.91 26.22
CA HIS A 105 34.64 13.79 26.42
C HIS A 105 35.37 13.95 25.11
N THR A 106 35.29 15.16 24.53
CA THR A 106 35.96 15.50 23.27
C THR A 106 37.15 16.42 23.53
N GLU A 107 38.04 16.58 22.55
CA GLU A 107 39.14 17.54 22.61
C GLU A 107 38.68 18.99 22.87
N LYS A 108 37.44 19.32 22.45
CA LYS A 108 36.84 20.66 22.60
C LYS A 108 36.02 20.82 23.88
N GLY A 109 35.87 19.76 24.67
CA GLY A 109 35.17 19.79 25.95
C GLY A 109 34.14 18.65 26.14
N ARG A 110 33.47 18.67 27.29
CA ARG A 110 32.45 17.69 27.69
C ARG A 110 31.12 17.95 26.97
N VAL A 111 30.51 16.92 26.40
CA VAL A 111 29.17 16.94 25.79
C VAL A 111 28.28 15.99 26.57
N LEU A 112 27.07 16.43 26.92
CA LEU A 112 26.11 15.60 27.66
C LEU A 112 24.94 15.25 26.72
N LEU A 113 24.73 13.96 26.49
CA LEU A 113 23.63 13.45 25.65
C LEU A 113 22.56 12.89 26.58
N LEU A 114 21.43 13.60 26.67
CA LEU A 114 20.29 13.19 27.48
C LEU A 114 19.32 12.37 26.62
N GLU A 115 19.16 11.09 26.96
CA GLU A 115 18.30 10.16 26.22
C GLU A 115 16.87 10.22 26.76
N ILE A 116 15.96 10.78 25.96
CA ILE A 116 14.56 10.98 26.33
C ILE A 116 13.73 9.85 25.71
N PRO A 117 13.01 9.05 26.51
CA PRO A 117 12.08 8.06 25.96
C PRO A 117 10.93 8.75 25.22
N ALA A 118 10.43 8.11 24.17
CA ALA A 118 9.16 8.51 23.58
C ALA A 118 8.02 8.43 24.59
N ALA A 119 7.04 9.33 24.46
CA ALA A 119 5.83 9.30 25.26
C ALA A 119 5.17 7.92 25.10
N PRO A 120 4.69 7.29 26.19
CA PRO A 120 3.94 6.06 26.06
C PRO A 120 2.72 6.28 25.16
N LEU A 121 2.31 5.24 24.42
CA LEU A 121 1.11 5.31 23.61
C LEU A 121 -0.05 5.82 24.45
N GLY A 122 -0.91 6.69 23.90
CA GLY A 122 -2.11 7.16 24.60
C GLY A 122 -1.88 8.21 25.67
N MET A 123 -0.63 8.40 26.07
CA MET A 123 -0.27 9.15 27.25
C MET A 123 0.72 10.26 26.86
N PRO A 124 0.21 11.42 26.41
CA PRO A 124 1.08 12.57 26.19
C PRO A 124 1.76 12.94 27.52
N ILE A 125 3.04 13.33 27.46
CA ILE A 125 3.81 13.75 28.62
C ILE A 125 3.65 15.26 28.81
N ALA A 126 3.09 15.67 29.94
CA ALA A 126 3.10 17.05 30.40
C ALA A 126 4.35 17.33 31.25
N TRP A 127 4.71 18.60 31.36
CA TRP A 127 5.63 19.13 32.36
C TRP A 127 4.90 20.20 33.18
N ASN A 128 4.75 19.95 34.49
CA ASN A 128 3.99 20.78 35.43
C ASN A 128 2.59 21.16 34.89
N GLY A 129 1.85 20.16 34.39
CA GLY A 129 0.49 20.33 33.86
C GLY A 129 0.40 20.89 32.43
N HIS A 130 1.52 21.24 31.80
CA HIS A 130 1.54 21.77 30.43
C HIS A 130 2.18 20.79 29.45
N TYR A 131 1.48 20.50 28.35
CA TYR A 131 2.00 19.69 27.25
C TYR A 131 2.80 20.56 26.28
N TYR A 132 4.06 20.21 26.05
CA TYR A 132 4.93 20.90 25.11
C TYR A 132 5.13 20.07 23.84
N ALA A 133 5.52 20.75 22.77
CA ALA A 133 5.78 20.21 21.45
C ALA A 133 6.87 21.01 20.74
N ARG A 134 7.26 20.57 19.55
CA ARG A 134 8.13 21.34 18.66
C ARG A 134 7.40 21.67 17.37
N ALA A 135 7.68 22.87 16.87
CA ALA A 135 7.35 23.30 15.52
C ALA A 135 8.67 23.68 14.84
N GLY A 136 9.27 22.71 14.14
CA GLY A 136 10.66 22.81 13.70
C GLY A 136 11.61 22.93 14.91
N GLU A 137 12.37 24.03 14.99
CA GLU A 137 13.31 24.30 16.09
C GLU A 137 12.67 24.94 17.33
N SER A 138 11.44 25.45 17.19
CA SER A 138 10.81 26.25 18.24
C SER A 138 10.03 25.38 19.21
N LEU A 139 10.23 25.63 20.51
CA LEU A 139 9.44 25.05 21.59
C LEU A 139 8.06 25.73 21.64
N THR A 140 7.00 24.94 21.54
CA THR A 140 5.61 25.42 21.57
C THR A 140 4.76 24.57 22.53
N HIS A 141 3.48 24.93 22.67
CA HIS A 141 2.49 24.05 23.29
C HIS A 141 2.15 22.89 22.34
N LEU A 142 1.78 21.74 22.89
CA LEU A 142 1.24 20.62 22.13
C LEU A 142 -0.16 21.00 21.63
N GLY A 143 -0.29 21.14 20.31
CA GLY A 143 -1.57 21.42 19.65
C GLY A 143 -2.60 20.33 19.95
N LEU A 144 -3.90 20.70 19.93
CA LEU A 144 -4.99 19.77 20.18
C LEU A 144 -4.98 18.58 19.21
N ASP A 145 -4.61 18.81 17.95
CA ASP A 145 -4.46 17.76 16.94
C ASP A 145 -3.39 16.72 17.33
N LYS A 146 -2.20 17.18 17.73
CA LYS A 146 -1.08 16.33 18.16
C LYS A 146 -1.46 15.59 19.45
N LEU A 147 -2.10 16.28 20.40
CA LEU A 147 -2.53 15.72 21.68
C LEU A 147 -3.60 14.64 21.51
N ASP A 148 -4.59 14.87 20.65
CA ASP A 148 -5.63 13.87 20.33
C ASP A 148 -5.03 12.68 19.59
N ARG A 149 -4.09 12.90 18.66
CA ARG A 149 -3.35 11.82 18.00
C ARG A 149 -2.64 10.91 18.99
N ILE A 150 -1.93 11.45 19.98
CA ILE A 150 -1.27 10.63 21.02
C ILE A 150 -2.32 9.88 21.83
N ARG A 151 -3.36 10.56 22.32
CA ARG A 151 -4.42 9.94 23.15
C ARG A 151 -5.13 8.79 22.45
N GLN A 152 -5.38 8.91 21.15
CA GLN A 152 -6.04 7.89 20.34
C GLN A 152 -5.15 6.66 20.06
N GLN A 153 -3.83 6.73 20.31
CA GLN A 153 -2.97 5.55 20.18
C GLN A 153 -3.30 4.45 21.19
N VAL A 154 -3.83 4.84 22.37
CA VAL A 154 -4.46 3.92 23.34
C VAL A 154 -5.96 3.97 23.14
N GLY A 155 -6.40 3.79 21.90
CA GLY A 155 -7.62 3.05 21.62
C GLY A 155 -7.49 1.58 22.05
N SER A 156 -6.96 1.30 23.26
CA SER A 156 -6.72 -0.03 23.82
C SER A 156 -8.01 -0.67 24.35
N SER A 157 -9.04 -0.59 23.54
CA SER A 157 -10.06 -1.61 23.48
C SER A 157 -10.20 -1.85 21.99
N ASP A 158 -9.98 -3.09 21.56
CA ASP A 158 -10.43 -3.49 20.25
C ASP A 158 -11.87 -2.97 20.04
N TRP A 159 -12.05 -2.06 19.09
CA TRP A 159 -13.34 -1.40 18.84
C TRP A 159 -14.42 -2.44 18.59
N THR A 160 -14.06 -3.57 17.98
CA THR A 160 -14.96 -4.66 17.64
C THR A 160 -15.32 -5.53 18.86
N ALA A 161 -14.48 -5.56 19.90
CA ALA A 161 -14.74 -6.27 21.15
C ALA A 161 -15.68 -5.54 22.11
N GLN A 162 -15.98 -4.25 21.86
CA GLN A 162 -16.85 -3.47 22.74
C GLN A 162 -18.26 -4.06 22.78
N ILE A 163 -18.77 -4.23 24.00
CA ILE A 163 -20.13 -4.69 24.28
C ILE A 163 -21.12 -3.57 23.91
N VAL A 164 -22.26 -3.96 23.36
CA VAL A 164 -23.40 -3.10 23.06
C VAL A 164 -24.56 -3.51 23.96
N PRO A 165 -24.71 -2.92 25.17
CA PRO A 165 -25.67 -3.39 26.17
C PRO A 165 -27.14 -3.35 25.72
N ALA A 166 -27.47 -2.48 24.77
CA ALA A 166 -28.81 -2.35 24.23
C ALA A 166 -29.13 -3.40 23.13
N ALA A 167 -28.13 -4.08 22.58
CA ALA A 167 -28.32 -5.08 21.54
C ALA A 167 -28.66 -6.46 22.15
N THR A 168 -29.65 -7.13 21.57
CA THR A 168 -30.10 -8.47 21.97
C THR A 168 -30.10 -9.42 20.77
N ILE A 169 -30.34 -10.72 20.98
CA ILE A 169 -30.36 -11.71 19.89
C ILE A 169 -31.37 -11.34 18.78
N LYS A 170 -32.44 -10.60 19.11
CA LYS A 170 -33.43 -10.10 18.13
C LYS A 170 -32.85 -9.10 17.12
N ASN A 171 -31.67 -8.54 17.42
CA ASN A 171 -30.93 -7.62 16.56
C ASN A 171 -29.98 -8.36 15.60
N LEU A 172 -29.93 -9.69 15.65
CA LEU A 172 -29.12 -10.52 14.76
C LEU A 172 -29.99 -11.06 13.62
N ASP A 173 -29.38 -11.20 12.44
CA ASP A 173 -30.03 -11.73 11.26
C ASP A 173 -30.14 -13.27 11.32
N PRO A 174 -31.35 -13.86 11.27
CA PRO A 174 -31.52 -15.30 11.38
C PRO A 174 -30.83 -16.11 10.27
N ALA A 175 -30.76 -15.57 9.04
CA ALA A 175 -30.09 -16.23 7.94
C ALA A 175 -28.57 -16.22 8.14
N ALA A 176 -28.01 -15.12 8.66
CA ALA A 176 -26.60 -15.03 9.01
C ALA A 176 -26.25 -15.96 10.17
N LEU A 177 -27.11 -16.09 11.20
CA LEU A 177 -26.92 -17.05 12.29
C LEU A 177 -26.92 -18.49 11.80
N LYS A 178 -27.88 -18.86 10.94
CA LYS A 178 -27.92 -20.21 10.34
C LYS A 178 -26.63 -20.48 9.54
N LYS A 179 -26.21 -19.52 8.71
CA LYS A 179 -24.99 -19.65 7.90
C LYS A 179 -23.72 -19.75 8.78
N SER A 180 -23.70 -19.01 9.88
CA SER A 180 -22.61 -19.05 10.86
C SER A 180 -22.48 -20.44 11.50
N ARG A 181 -23.60 -21.06 11.87
CA ARG A 181 -23.62 -22.42 12.45
C ARG A 181 -23.12 -23.46 11.45
N GLU A 182 -23.56 -23.39 10.20
CA GLU A 182 -23.07 -24.26 9.12
C GLU A 182 -21.57 -24.12 8.92
N ALA A 183 -21.06 -22.88 8.87
CA ALA A 183 -19.64 -22.60 8.67
C ALA A 183 -18.78 -23.07 9.85
N PHE A 184 -19.25 -22.82 11.09
CA PHE A 184 -18.59 -23.28 12.30
C PHE A 184 -18.53 -24.81 12.38
N ALA A 185 -19.64 -25.50 12.06
CA ALA A 185 -19.69 -26.96 12.02
C ALA A 185 -18.74 -27.52 10.95
N HIS A 186 -18.69 -26.92 9.76
CA HIS A 186 -17.77 -27.33 8.71
C HIS A 186 -16.30 -27.18 9.14
N LYS A 187 -15.94 -26.05 9.76
CA LYS A 187 -14.58 -25.82 10.27
C LYS A 187 -14.17 -26.84 11.34
N TYR A 188 -15.10 -27.20 12.22
CA TYR A 188 -14.88 -28.13 13.32
C TYR A 188 -15.48 -29.51 13.08
N ALA A 189 -15.58 -29.95 11.83
CA ALA A 189 -16.20 -31.23 11.46
C ALA A 189 -15.53 -32.44 12.13
N ASN A 190 -14.25 -32.33 12.48
CA ASN A 190 -13.53 -33.37 13.24
C ASN A 190 -13.91 -33.45 14.73
N ARG A 191 -14.68 -32.48 15.25
CA ARG A 191 -15.04 -32.36 16.67
C ARG A 191 -16.54 -32.35 16.91
N PHE A 192 -17.32 -31.79 15.99
CA PHE A 192 -18.75 -31.62 16.15
C PHE A 192 -19.49 -32.00 14.86
N GLU A 193 -20.62 -32.68 15.02
CA GLU A 193 -21.55 -32.95 13.92
C GLU A 193 -22.44 -31.73 13.65
N LEU A 194 -22.87 -31.54 12.39
CA LEU A 194 -23.69 -30.38 12.01
C LEU A 194 -24.98 -30.27 12.85
N ASN A 195 -25.66 -31.39 13.07
CA ASN A 195 -26.90 -31.42 13.86
C ASN A 195 -26.67 -31.07 15.34
N GLU A 196 -25.48 -31.36 15.87
CA GLU A 196 -25.12 -30.98 17.24
C GLU A 196 -24.97 -29.46 17.35
N VAL A 197 -24.22 -28.85 16.43
CA VAL A 197 -24.01 -27.39 16.41
C VAL A 197 -25.33 -26.64 16.18
N LEU A 198 -26.21 -27.17 15.33
CA LEU A 198 -27.55 -26.60 15.11
C LEU A 198 -28.45 -26.72 16.35
N GLY A 199 -28.22 -27.72 17.20
CA GLY A 199 -28.98 -27.94 18.44
C GLY A 199 -28.54 -27.09 19.63
N TRP A 200 -27.38 -26.42 19.56
CA TRP A 200 -26.92 -25.53 20.65
C TRP A 200 -27.82 -24.32 20.80
N SER A 201 -28.03 -23.85 22.04
CA SER A 201 -28.67 -22.56 22.28
C SER A 201 -27.89 -21.42 21.60
N ASP A 202 -28.59 -20.34 21.26
CA ASP A 202 -27.97 -19.18 20.61
C ASP A 202 -26.84 -18.59 21.48
N GLU A 203 -27.05 -18.49 22.79
CA GLU A 203 -26.04 -18.01 23.73
C GLU A 203 -24.74 -18.83 23.67
N VAL A 204 -24.84 -20.16 23.76
CA VAL A 204 -23.67 -21.06 23.71
C VAL A 204 -22.96 -20.97 22.36
N PHE A 205 -23.73 -20.91 21.27
CA PHE A 205 -23.15 -20.81 19.94
C PHE A 205 -22.43 -19.47 19.74
N LEU A 206 -23.05 -18.35 20.11
CA LEU A 206 -22.49 -17.01 19.94
C LEU A 206 -21.19 -16.83 20.73
N ASP A 207 -21.11 -17.33 21.97
CA ASP A 207 -19.89 -17.26 22.79
C ASP A 207 -18.78 -18.16 22.21
N ARG A 208 -19.12 -19.36 21.72
CA ARG A 208 -18.17 -20.27 21.06
C ARG A 208 -17.62 -19.69 19.76
N ALA A 209 -18.48 -19.04 18.98
CA ALA A 209 -18.11 -18.36 17.74
C ALA A 209 -17.42 -17.01 17.97
N LYS A 210 -17.20 -16.59 19.23
CA LYS A 210 -16.56 -15.32 19.60
C LYS A 210 -17.31 -14.10 19.07
N LEU A 211 -18.63 -14.20 19.00
CA LEU A 211 -19.54 -13.10 18.63
C LEU A 211 -20.01 -12.35 19.88
N THR A 212 -20.14 -13.02 21.01
CA THR A 212 -20.54 -12.46 22.31
C THR A 212 -19.42 -12.58 23.35
N ILE A 213 -19.50 -11.77 24.40
CA ILE A 213 -18.66 -11.85 25.60
C ILE A 213 -19.60 -12.01 26.80
N ASP A 214 -19.54 -13.16 27.46
CA ASP A 214 -20.44 -13.53 28.56
C ASP A 214 -21.92 -13.34 28.18
N GLY A 215 -22.29 -13.82 26.99
CA GLY A 215 -23.65 -13.70 26.43
C GLY A 215 -24.03 -12.29 25.94
N GLN A 216 -23.19 -11.27 26.12
CA GLN A 216 -23.46 -9.90 25.67
C GLN A 216 -22.97 -9.67 24.24
N ILE A 217 -23.79 -9.00 23.43
CA ILE A 217 -23.49 -8.73 22.01
C ILE A 217 -22.38 -7.71 21.87
N THR A 218 -21.40 -8.04 21.04
CA THR A 218 -20.29 -7.14 20.69
C THR A 218 -20.55 -6.41 19.38
N ARG A 219 -19.75 -5.37 19.08
CA ARG A 219 -19.75 -4.75 17.75
C ARG A 219 -19.36 -5.73 16.65
N ALA A 220 -18.45 -6.69 16.90
CA ALA A 220 -18.10 -7.73 15.94
C ALA A 220 -19.32 -8.59 15.55
N ALA A 221 -20.17 -8.96 16.52
CA ALA A 221 -21.43 -9.65 16.22
C ALA A 221 -22.34 -8.82 15.32
N LEU A 222 -22.51 -7.53 15.60
CA LEU A 222 -23.33 -6.66 14.76
C LEU A 222 -22.76 -6.49 13.35
N LEU A 223 -21.43 -6.47 13.19
CA LEU A 223 -20.79 -6.43 11.87
C LEU A 223 -21.01 -7.72 11.07
N LEU A 224 -20.80 -8.88 11.69
CA LEU A 224 -20.81 -10.16 10.98
C LEU A 224 -22.21 -10.75 10.79
N VAL A 225 -23.06 -10.66 11.82
CA VAL A 225 -24.37 -11.32 11.88
C VAL A 225 -25.49 -10.39 12.33
N GLY A 226 -25.25 -9.09 12.52
CA GLY A 226 -26.28 -8.12 12.88
C GLY A 226 -27.27 -7.88 11.74
N SER A 227 -28.53 -7.63 12.09
CA SER A 227 -29.55 -7.26 11.11
C SER A 227 -29.28 -5.85 10.53
N PRO A 228 -29.65 -5.57 9.27
CA PRO A 228 -29.48 -4.24 8.66
C PRO A 228 -30.10 -3.11 9.49
N GLU A 229 -31.23 -3.36 10.15
CA GLU A 229 -31.97 -2.40 10.99
C GLU A 229 -31.22 -2.07 12.29
N SER A 230 -30.33 -2.96 12.73
CA SER A 230 -29.58 -2.84 13.98
C SER A 230 -28.27 -2.06 13.82
N THR A 231 -27.97 -1.57 12.62
CA THR A 231 -26.75 -0.79 12.31
C THR A 231 -26.67 0.55 13.07
N HIS A 232 -27.79 1.07 13.58
CA HIS A 232 -27.83 2.28 14.40
C HIS A 232 -26.99 2.16 15.68
N TYR A 233 -26.78 0.95 16.22
CA TYR A 233 -25.89 0.69 17.36
C TYR A 233 -24.40 0.90 17.06
N LEU A 234 -24.04 0.96 15.78
CA LEU A 234 -22.68 1.24 15.32
C LEU A 234 -22.48 2.73 14.98
N SER A 235 -23.52 3.57 15.06
CA SER A 235 -23.43 5.01 14.81
C SER A 235 -22.47 5.71 15.78
N PRO A 236 -21.66 6.69 15.35
CA PRO A 236 -21.60 7.31 14.01
C PRO A 236 -20.75 6.55 12.97
N TYR A 237 -20.25 5.36 13.27
CA TYR A 237 -19.31 4.61 12.42
C TYR A 237 -20.06 3.82 11.33
N PRO A 238 -19.98 4.21 10.04
CA PRO A 238 -20.71 3.52 8.99
C PRO A 238 -20.05 2.18 8.67
N ALA A 239 -20.59 1.10 9.24
CA ALA A 239 -20.29 -0.25 8.81
C ALA A 239 -20.99 -0.52 7.47
N GLN A 240 -20.36 -0.17 6.35
CA GLN A 240 -20.90 -0.41 5.01
C GLN A 240 -19.82 -0.77 4.01
N LEU A 241 -20.14 -1.70 3.11
CA LEU A 241 -19.39 -1.94 1.88
C LEU A 241 -20.10 -1.18 0.75
N THR A 242 -19.33 -0.66 -0.21
CA THR A 242 -19.88 -0.02 -1.41
C THR A 242 -19.29 -0.66 -2.64
N TRP A 243 -20.12 -1.22 -3.51
CA TRP A 243 -19.72 -1.56 -4.87
C TRP A 243 -19.97 -0.35 -5.78
N LYS A 244 -19.00 -0.03 -6.61
CA LYS A 244 -19.06 1.07 -7.58
C LYS A 244 -18.58 0.58 -8.94
N LEU A 245 -19.44 0.69 -9.95
CA LEU A 245 -19.10 0.42 -11.34
C LEU A 245 -18.59 1.68 -12.03
N VAL A 246 -17.43 1.58 -12.66
CA VAL A 246 -16.80 2.67 -13.40
C VAL A 246 -16.44 2.20 -14.81
N GLY A 247 -17.05 2.85 -15.81
CA GLY A 247 -16.77 2.59 -17.22
C GLY A 247 -17.74 3.40 -18.09
N GLU A 248 -18.19 2.79 -19.20
CA GLU A 248 -19.29 3.32 -20.01
C GLU A 248 -20.58 3.42 -19.19
N GLU A 249 -20.86 2.39 -18.41
CA GLU A 249 -21.92 2.36 -17.42
C GLU A 249 -21.40 2.77 -16.04
N ARG A 250 -22.26 3.44 -15.28
CA ARG A 250 -22.00 3.83 -13.88
C ARG A 250 -23.14 3.35 -13.01
N ALA A 251 -22.80 2.60 -11.98
CA ALA A 251 -23.74 2.08 -11.00
C ALA A 251 -23.06 2.04 -9.64
N TYR A 252 -23.85 2.04 -8.58
CA TYR A 252 -23.34 1.79 -7.25
C TYR A 252 -24.40 1.12 -6.38
N GLU A 253 -23.95 0.38 -5.38
CA GLU A 253 -24.82 -0.26 -4.39
C GLU A 253 -24.11 -0.28 -3.04
N HIS A 254 -24.87 0.01 -1.98
CA HIS A 254 -24.39 -0.05 -0.61
C HIS A 254 -24.87 -1.33 0.05
N PHE A 255 -23.97 -1.97 0.78
CA PHE A 255 -24.24 -3.19 1.53
C PHE A 255 -23.97 -2.92 3.01
N SER A 256 -25.02 -3.03 3.82
CA SER A 256 -24.91 -3.01 5.28
C SER A 256 -24.58 -4.40 5.83
N PRO A 257 -24.20 -4.53 7.11
CA PRO A 257 -24.25 -5.80 7.83
C PRO A 257 -25.56 -6.56 7.59
N PRO A 258 -25.54 -7.90 7.61
CA PRO A 258 -24.43 -8.76 8.07
C PRO A 258 -23.33 -9.01 7.03
N PHE A 259 -22.08 -8.72 7.37
CA PHE A 259 -20.92 -8.91 6.47
C PHE A 259 -20.63 -10.37 6.11
N LEU A 260 -21.07 -11.33 6.93
CA LEU A 260 -20.99 -12.74 6.59
C LEU A 260 -21.72 -13.09 5.30
N LEU A 261 -22.87 -12.44 5.05
CA LEU A 261 -23.68 -12.69 3.85
C LEU A 261 -23.36 -11.68 2.74
N THR A 262 -23.18 -10.41 3.12
CA THR A 262 -23.10 -9.33 2.13
C THR A 262 -21.79 -9.32 1.33
N THR A 263 -20.71 -9.92 1.81
CA THR A 263 -19.49 -10.11 0.99
C THR A 263 -19.77 -10.96 -0.25
N SER A 264 -20.57 -12.03 -0.10
CA SER A 264 -21.01 -12.88 -1.21
C SER A 264 -22.00 -12.15 -2.14
N LEU A 265 -22.92 -11.36 -1.57
CA LEU A 265 -23.86 -10.56 -2.36
C LEU A 265 -23.13 -9.48 -3.18
N LEU A 266 -22.12 -8.83 -2.59
CA LEU A 266 -21.28 -7.86 -3.28
C LEU A 266 -20.51 -8.55 -4.42
N TYR A 267 -19.88 -9.70 -4.15
CA TYR A 267 -19.19 -10.47 -5.19
C TYR A 267 -20.13 -10.80 -6.36
N ASN A 268 -21.38 -11.17 -6.10
CA ASN A 268 -22.37 -11.45 -7.15
C ASN A 268 -22.74 -10.24 -8.02
N LYS A 269 -22.45 -9.00 -7.58
CA LYS A 269 -22.59 -7.80 -8.43
C LYS A 269 -21.41 -7.60 -9.37
N ILE A 270 -20.24 -8.15 -9.04
CA ILE A 270 -19.03 -7.99 -9.83
C ILE A 270 -19.18 -8.79 -11.13
N ARG A 271 -18.99 -8.13 -12.27
CA ARG A 271 -19.09 -8.80 -13.57
C ARG A 271 -17.90 -9.74 -13.79
N ASN A 272 -18.14 -11.04 -13.60
CA ASN A 272 -17.15 -12.09 -13.77
C ASN A 272 -17.44 -12.96 -15.01
N VAL A 273 -16.83 -12.59 -16.13
CA VAL A 273 -16.97 -13.30 -17.42
C VAL A 273 -15.88 -14.36 -17.58
N GLN A 274 -16.15 -15.41 -18.38
CA GLN A 274 -15.12 -16.36 -18.79
C GLN A 274 -14.30 -15.77 -19.94
N LEU A 275 -13.00 -15.62 -19.71
CA LEU A 275 -12.02 -15.17 -20.69
C LEU A 275 -11.44 -16.38 -21.41
N ARG A 276 -11.28 -16.26 -22.73
CA ARG A 276 -10.68 -17.30 -23.57
C ARG A 276 -9.31 -16.85 -24.04
N ILE A 277 -8.29 -17.61 -23.69
CA ILE A 277 -6.91 -17.37 -24.14
C ILE A 277 -6.53 -18.53 -25.05
N LEU A 278 -6.15 -18.24 -26.29
CA LEU A 278 -5.62 -19.24 -27.21
C LEU A 278 -4.08 -19.16 -27.21
N PRO A 279 -3.37 -20.15 -26.62
CA PRO A 279 -1.92 -20.20 -26.70
C PRO A 279 -1.47 -20.44 -28.15
N ALA A 280 -0.34 -19.85 -28.55
CA ALA A 280 0.14 -19.93 -29.94
C ALA A 280 0.40 -21.37 -30.44
N ASN A 281 0.62 -22.32 -29.52
CA ASN A 281 0.97 -23.70 -29.82
C ASN A 281 -0.12 -24.71 -29.45
N GLU A 282 -1.30 -24.24 -29.03
CA GLU A 282 -2.40 -25.12 -28.63
C GLU A 282 -3.62 -24.90 -29.52
N LEU A 283 -4.29 -26.00 -29.88
CA LEU A 283 -5.51 -25.97 -30.68
C LEU A 283 -6.76 -25.63 -29.84
N VAL A 284 -6.63 -25.69 -28.51
CA VAL A 284 -7.72 -25.52 -27.56
C VAL A 284 -7.49 -24.24 -26.77
N ALA A 285 -8.51 -23.39 -26.67
CA ALA A 285 -8.45 -22.20 -25.83
C ALA A 285 -8.58 -22.58 -24.35
N ILE A 286 -7.75 -21.95 -23.52
CA ILE A 286 -7.85 -22.04 -22.07
C ILE A 286 -8.95 -21.06 -21.63
N GLU A 287 -9.96 -21.57 -20.94
CA GLU A 287 -11.02 -20.76 -20.34
C GLU A 287 -10.67 -20.42 -18.89
N LEU A 288 -10.68 -19.13 -18.56
CA LEU A 288 -10.36 -18.63 -17.23
C LEU A 288 -11.42 -17.62 -16.82
N ALA A 289 -11.96 -17.76 -15.61
CA ALA A 289 -12.80 -16.71 -15.04
C ALA A 289 -12.00 -15.40 -14.98
N LYS A 290 -12.66 -14.25 -15.15
CA LYS A 290 -12.03 -12.91 -15.03
C LYS A 290 -11.49 -12.65 -13.63
N TYR A 291 -12.22 -13.11 -12.62
CA TYR A 291 -11.81 -13.09 -11.22
C TYR A 291 -12.03 -14.45 -10.59
N ASP A 292 -11.11 -14.86 -9.72
CA ASP A 292 -11.32 -16.02 -8.87
C ASP A 292 -12.14 -15.60 -7.65
N GLN A 293 -13.20 -16.35 -7.34
CA GLN A 293 -14.10 -16.03 -6.24
C GLN A 293 -13.38 -16.03 -4.89
N LYS A 294 -12.48 -16.99 -4.66
CA LYS A 294 -11.73 -17.10 -3.40
C LYS A 294 -10.83 -15.88 -3.22
N ILE A 295 -10.12 -15.45 -4.28
CA ILE A 295 -9.24 -14.27 -4.25
C ILE A 295 -10.03 -13.00 -3.91
N VAL A 296 -11.20 -12.79 -4.53
CA VAL A 296 -12.00 -11.58 -4.28
C VAL A 296 -12.62 -11.59 -2.88
N LEU A 297 -13.11 -12.74 -2.40
CA LEU A 297 -13.64 -12.85 -1.05
C LEU A 297 -12.55 -12.68 0.01
N GLU A 298 -11.37 -13.27 -0.19
CA GLU A 298 -10.20 -13.08 0.67
C GLU A 298 -9.82 -11.60 0.77
N ALA A 299 -9.79 -10.90 -0.37
CA ALA A 299 -9.55 -9.46 -0.42
C ALA A 299 -10.60 -8.65 0.37
N LEU A 300 -11.88 -8.97 0.21
CA LEU A 300 -12.99 -8.33 0.93
C LEU A 300 -12.92 -8.59 2.44
N HIS A 301 -12.63 -9.83 2.84
CA HIS A 301 -12.50 -10.20 4.24
C HIS A 301 -11.29 -9.51 4.89
N ASN A 302 -10.17 -9.38 4.17
CA ASN A 302 -9.02 -8.60 4.63
C ASN A 302 -9.37 -7.12 4.83
N CYS A 303 -10.16 -6.53 3.93
CA CYS A 303 -10.67 -5.17 4.11
C CYS A 303 -11.53 -5.06 5.40
N ILE A 304 -12.43 -6.01 5.65
CA ILE A 304 -13.29 -6.02 6.85
C ILE A 304 -12.46 -6.20 8.14
N ALA A 305 -11.50 -7.12 8.12
CA ALA A 305 -10.64 -7.44 9.25
C ALA A 305 -9.72 -6.27 9.63
N HIS A 306 -9.24 -5.51 8.65
CA HIS A 306 -8.27 -4.43 8.84
C HIS A 306 -8.84 -3.01 8.69
N GLN A 307 -10.14 -2.85 8.44
CA GLN A 307 -10.81 -1.55 8.44
C GLN A 307 -10.63 -0.87 9.79
N ASP A 308 -10.22 0.40 9.74
CA ASP A 308 -10.28 1.27 10.90
C ASP A 308 -11.69 1.83 11.04
N TYR A 309 -12.52 1.12 11.81
CA TYR A 309 -13.90 1.52 12.06
C TYR A 309 -14.01 2.85 12.82
N SER A 310 -12.94 3.32 13.49
CA SER A 310 -12.94 4.61 14.19
C SER A 310 -12.86 5.82 13.25
N LEU A 311 -12.44 5.62 11.99
CA LEU A 311 -12.28 6.70 11.00
C LEU A 311 -13.57 7.05 10.24
N HIS A 312 -14.71 6.49 10.65
CA HIS A 312 -16.04 6.79 10.10
C HIS A 312 -16.16 6.59 8.56
N GLY A 313 -15.38 5.67 7.99
CA GLY A 313 -15.35 5.40 6.56
C GLY A 313 -15.97 4.09 6.14
N ARG A 314 -16.20 3.96 4.83
CA ARG A 314 -16.74 2.75 4.18
C ARG A 314 -15.60 1.98 3.52
N ILE A 315 -15.80 0.69 3.33
CA ILE A 315 -14.97 -0.10 2.42
C ILE A 315 -15.52 0.07 1.01
N ILE A 316 -14.68 0.44 0.06
CA ILE A 316 -15.08 0.75 -1.31
C ILE A 316 -14.47 -0.27 -2.26
N VAL A 317 -15.33 -0.95 -3.02
CA VAL A 317 -14.95 -1.85 -4.10
C VAL A 317 -15.33 -1.19 -5.41
N THR A 318 -14.32 -0.70 -6.13
CA THR A 318 -14.54 -0.10 -7.45
C THR A 318 -14.21 -1.11 -8.54
N GLU A 319 -15.21 -1.45 -9.33
CA GLU A 319 -15.08 -2.26 -10.52
C GLU A 319 -14.80 -1.37 -11.73
N TYR A 320 -13.66 -1.60 -12.38
CA TYR A 320 -13.32 -1.06 -13.69
C TYR A 320 -13.50 -2.15 -14.75
N LEU A 321 -13.41 -1.75 -16.02
CA LEU A 321 -13.44 -2.69 -17.14
C LEU A 321 -12.38 -3.78 -17.01
N ASP A 322 -11.22 -3.43 -16.47
CA ASP A 322 -9.98 -4.19 -16.56
C ASP A 322 -9.48 -4.70 -15.19
N ARG A 323 -9.99 -4.14 -14.08
CA ARG A 323 -9.53 -4.45 -12.71
C ARG A 323 -10.60 -4.18 -11.65
N LEU A 324 -10.37 -4.71 -10.46
CA LEU A 324 -11.07 -4.33 -9.22
C LEU A 324 -10.09 -3.57 -8.33
N THR A 325 -10.55 -2.50 -7.70
CA THR A 325 -9.82 -1.87 -6.59
C THR A 325 -10.63 -1.95 -5.31
N LEU A 326 -10.02 -2.47 -4.25
CA LEU A 326 -10.59 -2.53 -2.91
C LEU A 326 -9.87 -1.53 -2.03
N GLU A 327 -10.63 -0.66 -1.37
CA GLU A 327 -10.12 0.43 -0.54
C GLU A 327 -10.76 0.37 0.84
N ASN A 328 -9.92 0.40 1.88
CA ASN A 328 -10.34 0.45 3.27
C ASN A 328 -9.53 1.54 4.01
N LEU A 329 -10.14 2.14 5.03
CA LEU A 329 -9.48 3.11 5.89
C LEU A 329 -8.60 2.41 6.93
N GLY A 330 -7.56 3.12 7.36
CA GLY A 330 -6.47 2.63 8.19
C GLY A 330 -5.25 2.29 7.33
N GLY A 331 -4.05 2.58 7.84
CA GLY A 331 -2.80 2.17 7.21
C GLY A 331 -2.57 0.65 7.29
N PHE A 332 -1.67 0.14 6.44
CA PHE A 332 -1.27 -1.27 6.45
C PHE A 332 -0.68 -1.62 7.82
N TYR A 333 -1.30 -2.60 8.50
CA TYR A 333 -1.21 -2.68 9.96
C TYR A 333 0.11 -3.24 10.49
N GLU A 334 0.72 -4.23 9.82
CA GLU A 334 1.98 -4.84 10.25
C GLU A 334 2.93 -5.05 9.07
N GLY A 335 4.02 -4.30 9.02
CA GLY A 335 5.04 -4.42 7.96
C GLY A 335 4.56 -3.92 6.59
N LYS A 336 4.99 -4.60 5.52
CA LYS A 336 4.66 -4.24 4.14
C LYS A 336 4.02 -5.41 3.39
N PRO A 337 3.21 -5.16 2.34
CA PRO A 337 2.62 -6.22 1.52
C PRO A 337 3.64 -7.23 0.99
N ASP A 338 4.78 -6.75 0.48
CA ASP A 338 5.88 -7.57 -0.05
C ASP A 338 6.40 -8.62 0.97
N ASP A 339 6.32 -8.34 2.27
CA ASP A 339 6.78 -9.27 3.31
C ASP A 339 5.92 -10.56 3.37
N TYR A 340 4.65 -10.47 2.97
CA TYR A 340 3.67 -11.57 3.05
C TYR A 340 3.54 -12.36 1.74
N VAL A 341 4.05 -11.82 0.62
CA VAL A 341 3.94 -12.45 -0.70
C VAL A 341 4.60 -13.84 -0.71
N SER A 342 5.71 -14.02 0.00
CA SER A 342 6.41 -15.32 0.08
C SER A 342 5.66 -16.40 0.87
N GLY A 343 4.64 -16.02 1.66
CA GLY A 343 3.92 -16.94 2.56
C GLY A 343 4.68 -17.32 3.83
N HIS A 344 5.92 -16.87 4.04
CA HIS A 344 6.69 -17.22 5.24
C HIS A 344 6.41 -16.35 6.46
N LYS A 345 5.79 -15.17 6.27
CA LYS A 345 5.51 -14.23 7.35
C LYS A 345 4.11 -14.45 7.92
N THR A 346 4.06 -14.83 9.18
CA THR A 346 2.83 -14.85 9.96
C THR A 346 2.65 -13.50 10.67
N PRO A 347 1.49 -12.82 10.52
CA PRO A 347 1.21 -11.59 11.26
C PRO A 347 1.13 -11.88 12.76
N ARG A 348 1.75 -11.03 13.57
CA ARG A 348 1.73 -11.12 15.03
C ARG A 348 0.59 -10.29 15.64
N LYS A 349 0.07 -9.31 14.90
CA LYS A 349 -0.95 -8.38 15.39
C LYS A 349 -2.03 -8.16 14.34
N TYR A 350 -3.26 -7.97 14.81
CA TYR A 350 -4.41 -7.57 14.00
C TYR A 350 -4.99 -6.25 14.51
N ARG A 351 -5.58 -5.44 13.62
CA ARG A 351 -6.22 -4.16 13.99
C ARG A 351 -7.48 -4.39 14.81
N ASN A 352 -8.27 -5.40 14.43
CA ASN A 352 -9.49 -5.81 15.11
C ASN A 352 -9.39 -7.28 15.59
N PRO A 353 -8.61 -7.58 16.65
CA PRO A 353 -8.33 -8.97 17.08
C PRO A 353 -9.56 -9.85 17.34
N PHE A 354 -10.59 -9.34 18.00
CA PHE A 354 -11.83 -10.02 18.36
C PHE A 354 -12.70 -10.30 17.12
N LEU A 355 -12.83 -9.32 16.23
CA LEU A 355 -13.45 -9.54 14.91
C LEU A 355 -12.70 -10.61 14.11
N VAL A 356 -11.37 -10.54 14.06
CA VAL A 356 -10.54 -11.54 13.37
C VAL A 356 -10.73 -12.92 14.00
N GLN A 357 -10.82 -13.00 15.32
CA GLN A 357 -11.10 -14.25 16.02
C GLN A 357 -12.47 -14.81 15.60
N ALA A 358 -13.52 -13.99 15.62
CA ALA A 358 -14.85 -14.40 15.17
C ALA A 358 -14.87 -14.84 13.69
N MET A 359 -14.26 -14.05 12.80
CA MET A 359 -14.11 -14.40 11.38
C MET A 359 -13.36 -15.72 11.18
N THR A 360 -12.34 -15.98 12.00
CA THR A 360 -11.61 -17.25 12.00
C THR A 360 -12.51 -18.38 12.45
N GLU A 361 -13.27 -18.21 13.55
CA GLU A 361 -14.23 -19.22 14.04
C GLU A 361 -15.31 -19.56 13.02
N LEU A 362 -15.74 -18.57 12.24
CA LEU A 362 -16.72 -18.74 11.16
C LEU A 362 -16.09 -19.17 9.82
N GLY A 363 -14.78 -19.44 9.77
CA GLY A 363 -14.10 -19.92 8.56
C GLY A 363 -14.03 -18.90 7.43
N MET A 364 -14.12 -17.60 7.73
CA MET A 364 -14.04 -16.52 6.74
C MET A 364 -12.60 -16.18 6.34
N ILE A 365 -11.64 -16.33 7.26
CA ILE A 365 -10.22 -15.99 7.06
C ILE A 365 -9.30 -17.03 7.72
N ASP A 366 -8.06 -17.09 7.24
CA ASP A 366 -6.95 -17.79 7.90
C ASP A 366 -6.06 -16.76 8.62
N THR A 367 -5.56 -17.11 9.81
CA THR A 367 -4.71 -16.22 10.63
C THR A 367 -3.21 -16.44 10.44
N MET A 368 -2.81 -17.38 9.59
CA MET A 368 -1.41 -17.73 9.33
C MET A 368 -0.69 -16.76 8.38
N GLY A 369 -1.41 -15.80 7.80
CA GLY A 369 -0.84 -14.82 6.87
C GLY A 369 -0.76 -15.28 5.41
N TYR A 370 -1.34 -16.44 5.09
CA TYR A 370 -1.33 -16.98 3.74
C TYR A 370 -2.26 -16.25 2.76
N GLY A 371 -3.22 -15.45 3.23
CA GLY A 371 -4.19 -14.78 2.36
C GLY A 371 -3.56 -13.99 1.21
N ILE A 372 -2.55 -13.17 1.51
CA ILE A 372 -1.81 -12.41 0.49
C ILE A 372 -1.06 -13.35 -0.47
N HIS A 373 -0.37 -14.36 0.05
CA HIS A 373 0.32 -15.35 -0.76
C HIS A 373 -0.64 -16.11 -1.70
N GLU A 374 -1.78 -16.58 -1.20
CA GLU A 374 -2.78 -17.29 -1.99
C GLU A 374 -3.38 -16.40 -3.09
N MET A 375 -3.62 -15.12 -2.81
CA MET A 375 -4.07 -14.17 -3.83
C MET A 375 -3.04 -14.01 -4.96
N TYR A 376 -1.75 -13.93 -4.63
CA TYR A 376 -0.68 -13.83 -5.64
C TYR A 376 -0.54 -15.12 -6.43
N THR A 377 -0.45 -16.26 -5.75
CA THR A 377 -0.33 -17.59 -6.38
C THR A 377 -1.56 -17.90 -7.24
N GLY A 378 -2.75 -17.54 -6.79
CA GLY A 378 -3.99 -17.72 -7.54
C GLY A 378 -4.05 -16.85 -8.82
N GLN A 379 -3.58 -15.61 -8.77
CA GLN A 379 -3.44 -14.77 -9.98
C GLN A 379 -2.38 -15.33 -10.94
N ALA A 380 -1.23 -15.76 -10.42
CA ALA A 380 -0.16 -16.37 -11.21
C ALA A 380 -0.62 -17.62 -11.96
N ARG A 381 -1.36 -18.52 -11.29
CA ARG A 381 -1.94 -19.74 -11.90
C ARG A 381 -2.96 -19.43 -13.01
N ARG A 382 -3.58 -18.25 -12.96
CA ARG A 382 -4.51 -17.76 -13.98
C ARG A 382 -3.82 -16.85 -15.00
N TYR A 383 -2.49 -16.73 -14.95
CA TYR A 383 -1.67 -15.98 -15.89
C TYR A 383 -2.00 -14.48 -16.00
N PHE A 384 -2.66 -13.94 -14.97
CA PHE A 384 -2.98 -12.53 -14.86
C PHE A 384 -1.87 -11.78 -14.10
N PRO A 385 -1.78 -10.44 -14.26
CA PRO A 385 -0.91 -9.63 -13.42
C PRO A 385 -1.22 -9.84 -11.94
N LEU A 386 -0.17 -9.84 -11.12
CA LEU A 386 -0.29 -10.04 -9.68
C LEU A 386 -0.99 -8.84 -9.03
N PRO A 387 -1.57 -8.99 -7.83
CA PRO A 387 -2.17 -7.86 -7.12
C PRO A 387 -1.16 -6.74 -6.83
N ASP A 388 -1.65 -5.50 -6.74
CA ASP A 388 -0.84 -4.34 -6.33
C ASP A 388 -1.44 -3.67 -5.10
N TYR A 389 -0.59 -3.09 -4.25
CA TYR A 389 -1.00 -2.27 -3.10
C TYR A 389 -0.49 -0.84 -3.28
N ASP A 390 -1.41 0.13 -3.24
CA ASP A 390 -1.10 1.56 -3.14
C ASP A 390 -1.27 2.02 -1.68
N LEU A 391 -0.14 2.43 -1.08
CA LEU A 391 -0.01 2.87 0.31
C LEU A 391 0.51 4.30 0.41
N LYS A 392 0.33 5.13 -0.63
CA LYS A 392 0.80 6.54 -0.63
C LYS A 392 0.11 7.37 0.45
N GLU A 393 -1.16 7.08 0.72
CA GLU A 393 -1.93 7.70 1.78
C GLU A 393 -1.77 6.89 3.07
N SER A 394 -1.22 7.49 4.11
CA SER A 394 -0.84 6.80 5.35
C SER A 394 -2.00 6.11 6.10
N HIS A 395 -3.24 6.52 5.81
CA HIS A 395 -4.46 6.06 6.48
C HIS A 395 -5.44 5.38 5.52
N VAL A 396 -4.98 4.97 4.34
CA VAL A 396 -5.78 4.23 3.35
C VAL A 396 -4.94 3.07 2.83
N VAL A 397 -5.55 1.89 2.73
CA VAL A 397 -4.99 0.77 1.99
C VAL A 397 -5.84 0.55 0.75
N LYS A 398 -5.19 0.60 -0.41
CA LYS A 398 -5.81 0.31 -1.71
C LYS A 398 -5.15 -0.90 -2.33
N MET A 399 -5.92 -1.96 -2.57
CA MET A 399 -5.46 -3.14 -3.30
C MET A 399 -6.12 -3.22 -4.67
N THR A 400 -5.36 -3.62 -5.69
CA THR A 400 -5.83 -3.81 -7.06
C THR A 400 -5.73 -5.27 -7.47
N ILE A 401 -6.81 -5.84 -8.00
CA ILE A 401 -6.86 -7.18 -8.63
C ILE A 401 -7.11 -7.00 -10.12
N TYR A 402 -6.21 -7.50 -10.95
CA TYR A 402 -6.34 -7.39 -12.41
C TYR A 402 -7.20 -8.52 -12.97
N GLY A 403 -8.18 -8.14 -13.79
CA GLY A 403 -9.06 -9.04 -14.53
C GLY A 403 -8.84 -8.99 -16.03
N HIS A 404 -7.66 -8.54 -16.47
CA HIS A 404 -7.29 -8.49 -17.89
C HIS A 404 -5.79 -8.73 -18.04
N ILE A 405 -5.40 -9.10 -19.26
CA ILE A 405 -3.99 -9.23 -19.64
C ILE A 405 -3.43 -7.83 -19.89
N VAL A 406 -2.36 -7.48 -19.17
CA VAL A 406 -1.61 -6.23 -19.38
C VAL A 406 -0.54 -6.44 -20.45
N ASP A 407 0.26 -7.49 -20.32
CA ASP A 407 1.29 -7.86 -21.29
C ASP A 407 1.09 -9.31 -21.79
N LEU A 408 0.85 -9.46 -23.10
CA LEU A 408 0.73 -10.78 -23.73
C LEU A 408 2.02 -11.62 -23.62
N ALA A 409 3.20 -10.98 -23.60
CA ALA A 409 4.47 -11.69 -23.46
C ALA A 409 4.58 -12.33 -22.07
N TYR A 410 4.19 -11.62 -21.01
CA TYR A 410 4.10 -12.16 -19.65
C TYR A 410 3.18 -13.38 -19.60
N THR A 411 1.92 -13.24 -20.02
CA THR A 411 0.94 -14.34 -19.99
C THR A 411 1.42 -15.56 -20.78
N ARG A 412 1.98 -15.36 -21.99
CA ARG A 412 2.54 -16.46 -22.79
C ARG A 412 3.71 -17.15 -22.09
N MET A 413 4.59 -16.37 -21.44
CA MET A 413 5.72 -16.90 -20.67
C MET A 413 5.24 -17.85 -19.57
N LEU A 414 4.21 -17.48 -18.79
CA LEU A 414 3.69 -18.36 -17.73
C LEU A 414 3.00 -19.61 -18.27
N ILE A 415 2.30 -19.51 -19.40
CA ILE A 415 1.62 -20.66 -20.01
C ILE A 415 2.65 -21.67 -20.54
N GLN A 416 3.72 -21.19 -21.19
CA GLN A 416 4.66 -22.05 -21.88
C GLN A 416 5.79 -22.56 -20.98
N LYS A 417 6.23 -21.75 -20.01
CA LYS A 417 7.33 -22.07 -19.11
C LYS A 417 6.80 -22.39 -17.72
N THR A 418 6.43 -23.66 -17.51
CA THR A 418 5.79 -24.16 -16.30
C THR A 418 6.75 -24.39 -15.12
N ASP A 419 8.05 -24.34 -15.37
CA ASP A 419 9.13 -24.52 -14.40
C ASP A 419 9.62 -23.20 -13.76
N LEU A 420 8.93 -22.08 -14.02
CA LEU A 420 9.25 -20.80 -13.39
C LEU A 420 9.04 -20.85 -11.88
N THR A 421 10.04 -20.35 -11.15
CA THR A 421 9.93 -20.14 -9.71
C THR A 421 8.99 -18.97 -9.40
N PHE A 422 8.39 -18.97 -8.21
CA PHE A 422 7.48 -17.90 -7.81
C PHE A 422 8.16 -16.52 -7.76
N ASP A 423 9.43 -16.46 -7.35
CA ASP A 423 10.22 -15.23 -7.34
C ASP A 423 10.45 -14.69 -8.77
N GLU A 424 10.67 -15.57 -9.76
CA GLU A 424 10.76 -15.18 -11.17
C GLU A 424 9.44 -14.63 -11.68
N ILE A 425 8.30 -15.24 -11.29
CA ILE A 425 6.97 -14.75 -11.67
C ILE A 425 6.73 -13.34 -11.12
N ILE A 426 7.04 -13.10 -9.84
CA ILE A 426 6.95 -11.77 -9.22
C ILE A 426 7.85 -10.77 -9.95
N ALA A 427 9.06 -11.19 -10.30
CA ALA A 427 10.00 -10.31 -10.97
C ALA A 427 9.54 -9.96 -12.39
N LEU A 428 9.00 -10.92 -13.15
CA LEU A 428 8.40 -10.70 -14.46
C LEU A 428 7.15 -9.82 -14.39
N ASP A 429 6.33 -9.97 -13.35
CA ASP A 429 5.18 -9.11 -13.09
C ASP A 429 5.61 -7.65 -12.86
N ARG A 430 6.69 -7.44 -12.10
CA ARG A 430 7.30 -6.11 -11.93
C ARG A 430 7.80 -5.53 -13.25
N VAL A 431 8.34 -6.33 -14.16
CA VAL A 431 8.79 -5.87 -15.49
C VAL A 431 7.62 -5.38 -16.35
N GLN A 432 6.51 -6.14 -16.45
CA GLN A 432 5.36 -5.72 -17.25
C GLN A 432 4.73 -4.42 -16.69
N LYS A 433 4.83 -4.19 -15.38
CA LYS A 433 4.35 -2.98 -14.69
C LYS A 433 5.36 -1.82 -14.68
N HIS A 434 6.53 -2.00 -15.30
CA HIS A 434 7.62 -1.02 -15.30
C HIS A 434 8.11 -0.61 -13.89
N LEU A 435 8.07 -1.56 -12.95
CA LEU A 435 8.58 -1.38 -11.59
C LEU A 435 10.07 -1.72 -11.49
N GLN A 436 10.75 -1.14 -10.51
CA GLN A 436 12.17 -1.38 -10.29
C GLN A 436 12.42 -2.80 -9.78
N LEU A 437 13.55 -3.36 -10.20
CA LEU A 437 14.04 -4.67 -9.78
C LEU A 437 15.46 -4.56 -9.21
N PRO A 438 15.83 -5.40 -8.23
CA PRO A 438 17.21 -5.53 -7.78
C PRO A 438 18.15 -5.94 -8.92
N ASP A 439 19.37 -5.38 -8.95
CA ASP A 439 20.34 -5.63 -10.03
C ASP A 439 20.73 -7.13 -10.14
N GLU A 440 20.74 -7.86 -9.03
CA GLU A 440 20.97 -9.32 -9.02
C GLU A 440 19.86 -10.10 -9.73
N MET A 441 18.60 -9.73 -9.49
CA MET A 441 17.45 -10.35 -10.18
C MET A 441 17.47 -10.03 -11.68
N ILE A 442 17.86 -8.81 -12.07
CA ILE A 442 18.01 -8.42 -13.48
C ILE A 442 19.07 -9.28 -14.18
N LYS A 443 20.21 -9.55 -13.53
CA LYS A 443 21.25 -10.42 -14.08
C LYS A 443 20.74 -11.86 -14.26
N HIS A 444 20.03 -12.39 -13.26
CA HIS A 444 19.42 -13.73 -13.31
C HIS A 444 18.43 -13.85 -14.47
N LEU A 445 17.42 -12.97 -14.53
CA LEU A 445 16.40 -13.00 -15.58
C LEU A 445 16.99 -12.83 -16.99
N ARG A 446 18.05 -12.03 -17.16
CA ARG A 446 18.75 -11.90 -18.45
C ARG A 446 19.52 -13.16 -18.83
N LYS A 447 20.17 -13.80 -17.86
CA LYS A 447 20.90 -15.06 -18.07
C LYS A 447 19.93 -16.16 -18.53
N GLU A 448 18.77 -16.23 -17.90
CA GLU A 448 17.67 -17.14 -18.26
C GLU A 448 16.86 -16.69 -19.49
N LYS A 449 17.26 -15.56 -20.12
CA LYS A 449 16.62 -14.96 -21.31
C LYS A 449 15.13 -14.63 -21.13
N LEU A 450 14.69 -14.42 -19.89
CA LEU A 450 13.30 -14.12 -19.56
C LEU A 450 12.94 -12.63 -19.76
N ILE A 451 13.94 -11.74 -19.78
CA ILE A 451 13.75 -10.31 -20.02
C ILE A 451 14.72 -9.76 -21.08
N GLU A 452 14.26 -8.73 -21.80
CA GLU A 452 15.00 -7.97 -22.80
C GLU A 452 15.00 -6.46 -22.46
N GLY A 453 15.79 -5.68 -23.20
CA GLY A 453 15.86 -4.22 -23.05
C GLY A 453 17.04 -3.71 -22.21
N ARG A 454 17.04 -2.40 -21.91
CA ARG A 454 18.13 -1.70 -21.22
C ARG A 454 17.57 -0.91 -20.05
N LYS A 455 18.29 -0.89 -18.92
CA LYS A 455 17.91 -0.09 -17.74
C LYS A 455 17.60 1.36 -18.14
N PRO A 456 16.47 1.94 -17.73
CA PRO A 456 15.44 1.39 -16.83
C PRO A 456 14.30 0.61 -17.53
N ASN A 457 14.26 0.57 -18.86
CA ASN A 457 13.15 0.03 -19.65
C ASN A 457 13.42 -1.42 -20.05
N PHE A 458 12.98 -2.35 -19.19
CA PHE A 458 12.95 -3.78 -19.48
C PHE A 458 11.57 -4.19 -20.02
N HIS A 459 11.57 -5.28 -20.78
CA HIS A 459 10.36 -5.91 -21.30
C HIS A 459 10.47 -7.43 -21.10
N VAL A 460 9.35 -8.12 -20.90
CA VAL A 460 9.35 -9.58 -20.88
C VAL A 460 9.73 -10.08 -22.27
N SER A 461 10.69 -11.00 -22.35
CA SER A 461 11.12 -11.56 -23.64
C SER A 461 9.95 -12.25 -24.31
N ALA A 462 9.82 -12.06 -25.63
CA ALA A 462 8.88 -12.87 -26.40
C ALA A 462 9.41 -14.31 -26.42
N PHE A 463 8.70 -15.24 -25.77
CA PHE A 463 9.02 -16.66 -25.91
C PHE A 463 8.66 -17.09 -27.34
N VAL A 464 9.68 -17.38 -28.14
CA VAL A 464 9.51 -17.92 -29.50
C VAL A 464 9.62 -19.45 -29.39
N ALA A 465 8.49 -20.13 -29.40
CA ALA A 465 8.50 -21.57 -29.59
C ALA A 465 8.81 -21.87 -31.06
N ASP A 466 9.76 -22.79 -31.30
CA ASP A 466 10.03 -23.35 -32.61
C ASP A 466 8.77 -24.08 -33.14
N ALA A 467 8.09 -23.47 -34.12
CA ALA A 467 7.48 -24.10 -35.30
C ALA A 467 6.45 -23.14 -35.94
N THR A 468 6.92 -22.40 -36.96
CA THR A 468 6.18 -22.09 -38.21
C THR A 468 4.77 -21.46 -38.22
N ALA A 469 4.14 -21.13 -37.09
CA ALA A 469 2.78 -20.56 -37.05
C ALA A 469 2.71 -19.11 -36.53
N THR A 470 3.81 -18.54 -36.06
CA THR A 470 3.84 -17.24 -35.37
C THR A 470 4.17 -16.03 -36.26
N GLN A 471 4.43 -16.21 -37.55
CA GLN A 471 4.76 -15.08 -38.44
C GLN A 471 3.57 -14.12 -38.66
N THR A 472 2.33 -14.59 -38.50
CA THR A 472 1.13 -13.78 -38.79
C THR A 472 0.64 -12.98 -37.58
N ASP A 473 0.71 -13.54 -36.37
CA ASP A 473 0.26 -12.86 -35.13
C ASP A 473 1.30 -11.88 -34.56
N TYR A 474 2.57 -12.05 -34.93
CA TYR A 474 3.68 -11.17 -34.52
C TYR A 474 3.57 -9.75 -35.10
N ILE A 475 2.74 -9.53 -36.13
CA ILE A 475 2.62 -8.24 -36.83
C ILE A 475 1.68 -7.27 -36.09
N HIS A 476 0.82 -7.74 -35.19
CA HIS A 476 -0.23 -6.90 -34.59
C HIS A 476 0.15 -6.20 -33.28
N THR A 477 1.21 -6.64 -32.58
CA THR A 477 1.69 -6.00 -31.33
C THR A 477 2.89 -5.07 -31.55
N ARG A 478 3.42 -4.98 -32.77
CA ARG A 478 4.34 -3.90 -33.14
C ARG A 478 3.53 -2.61 -33.29
N ALA A 479 4.02 -1.50 -32.72
CA ALA A 479 3.80 -0.21 -33.36
C ALA A 479 4.18 -0.42 -34.84
N GLN A 480 3.22 -0.34 -35.75
CA GLN A 480 3.39 -0.80 -37.13
C GLN A 480 4.73 -0.29 -37.69
N ASP A 481 5.43 -1.16 -38.44
CA ASP A 481 6.75 -0.81 -38.95
C ASP A 481 6.71 0.53 -39.68
N ASN A 482 7.82 1.28 -39.63
CA ASN A 482 7.93 2.58 -40.31
C ASN A 482 7.46 2.51 -41.78
N ALA A 483 7.58 1.35 -42.43
CA ALA A 483 7.07 1.05 -43.77
C ALA A 483 5.53 1.18 -43.90
N TYR A 484 4.75 0.79 -42.89
CA TYR A 484 3.29 0.93 -42.89
C TYR A 484 2.87 2.41 -42.81
N TYR A 485 3.46 3.17 -41.88
CA TYR A 485 3.16 4.60 -41.76
C TYR A 485 3.62 5.38 -43.00
N GLN A 486 4.75 4.98 -43.59
CA GLN A 486 5.23 5.50 -44.88
C GLN A 486 4.21 5.25 -46.00
N LYS A 487 3.68 4.03 -46.09
CA LYS A 487 2.65 3.68 -47.06
C LYS A 487 1.36 4.49 -46.88
N LEU A 488 0.91 4.70 -45.64
CA LEU A 488 -0.23 5.56 -45.32
C LEU A 488 -0.04 7.01 -45.78
N ILE A 489 1.15 7.58 -45.56
CA ILE A 489 1.48 8.93 -46.05
C ILE A 489 1.43 8.96 -47.58
N ILE A 490 2.02 7.97 -48.25
CA ILE A 490 2.04 7.88 -49.70
C ILE A 490 0.63 7.72 -50.27
N ASP A 491 -0.20 6.84 -49.70
CA ASP A 491 -1.56 6.61 -50.17
C ASP A 491 -2.46 7.83 -49.94
N TYR A 492 -2.25 8.56 -48.83
CA TYR A 492 -2.90 9.86 -48.61
C TYR A 492 -2.48 10.88 -49.68
N LEU A 493 -1.19 10.98 -49.98
CA LEU A 493 -0.68 11.90 -51.01
C LEU A 493 -1.11 11.51 -52.43
N LYS A 494 -1.31 10.22 -52.72
CA LYS A 494 -1.88 9.74 -54.00
C LYS A 494 -3.32 10.20 -54.17
N ASN A 495 -4.11 10.14 -53.11
CA ASN A 495 -5.53 10.46 -53.16
C ASN A 495 -5.82 11.98 -53.11
N PHE A 496 -4.99 12.75 -52.40
CA PHE A 496 -5.23 14.18 -52.13
C PHE A 496 -4.20 15.12 -52.77
N ASN A 497 -3.27 14.61 -53.58
CA ASN A 497 -2.18 15.31 -54.30
C ASN A 497 -1.14 16.04 -53.43
N SER A 498 -1.51 16.58 -52.27
CA SER A 498 -0.59 17.23 -51.33
C SER A 498 -1.13 17.17 -49.90
N ALA A 499 -0.26 17.27 -48.91
CA ALA A 499 -0.63 17.31 -47.50
C ALA A 499 0.27 18.27 -46.70
N SER A 500 -0.33 19.09 -45.86
CA SER A 500 0.38 19.91 -44.88
C SER A 500 0.86 19.06 -43.70
N ARG A 501 1.87 19.56 -42.97
CA ARG A 501 2.34 18.88 -41.74
C ARG A 501 1.23 18.61 -40.73
N LYS A 502 0.30 19.56 -40.54
CA LYS A 502 -0.81 19.39 -39.58
C LYS A 502 -1.75 18.24 -39.97
N GLU A 503 -1.97 18.03 -41.26
CA GLU A 503 -2.82 16.95 -41.76
C GLU A 503 -2.15 15.59 -41.60
N ILE A 504 -0.84 15.49 -41.86
CA ILE A 504 -0.06 14.27 -41.64
C ILE A 504 0.02 13.93 -40.15
N ASP A 505 0.22 14.94 -39.30
CA ASP A 505 0.20 14.77 -37.85
C ASP A 505 -1.16 14.22 -37.40
N LYS A 506 -2.27 14.81 -37.87
CA LYS A 506 -3.63 14.35 -37.56
C LYS A 506 -3.91 12.93 -38.07
N LEU A 507 -3.43 12.58 -39.27
CA LEU A 507 -3.60 11.25 -39.87
C LEU A 507 -2.93 10.16 -39.03
N LEU A 508 -1.72 10.44 -38.53
CA LEU A 508 -0.91 9.46 -37.80
C LEU A 508 -1.13 9.51 -36.28
N TRP A 509 -1.71 10.59 -35.74
CA TRP A 509 -1.82 10.80 -34.29
C TRP A 509 -2.50 9.66 -33.55
N THR A 510 -3.61 9.17 -34.09
CA THR A 510 -4.45 8.09 -33.53
C THR A 510 -3.96 6.70 -33.92
N LYS A 511 -2.94 6.61 -34.78
CA LYS A 511 -2.34 5.36 -35.27
C LYS A 511 -0.96 5.08 -34.67
N LEU A 512 -0.34 6.09 -34.04
CA LEU A 512 0.91 5.96 -33.30
C LEU A 512 0.62 5.46 -31.89
N SER A 513 1.47 4.54 -31.40
CA SER A 513 1.37 3.93 -30.07
C SER A 513 1.09 4.94 -28.95
N ASP A 514 0.17 4.59 -28.06
CA ASP A 514 -0.20 5.40 -26.89
C ASP A 514 0.89 5.42 -25.80
N ALA A 515 1.91 4.57 -25.92
CA ALA A 515 3.09 4.60 -25.05
C ALA A 515 4.06 5.76 -25.36
N LEU A 516 3.88 6.47 -26.48
CA LEU A 516 4.73 7.61 -26.87
C LEU A 516 4.14 8.94 -26.37
N ASP A 517 4.97 9.76 -25.75
CA ASP A 517 4.58 11.13 -25.38
C ASP A 517 4.39 12.04 -26.61
N LYS A 518 3.80 13.23 -26.41
CA LYS A 518 3.51 14.19 -27.48
C LYS A 518 4.75 14.57 -28.30
N THR A 519 5.90 14.72 -27.65
CA THR A 519 7.17 15.12 -28.26
C THR A 519 7.77 13.97 -29.06
N GLN A 520 7.70 12.75 -28.52
CA GLN A 520 8.15 11.52 -29.17
C GLN A 520 7.31 11.17 -30.39
N LYS A 521 5.98 11.35 -30.32
CA LYS A 521 5.08 11.17 -31.48
C LYS A 521 5.46 12.12 -32.62
N LEU A 522 5.66 13.42 -32.34
CA LEU A 522 6.06 14.40 -33.35
C LEU A 522 7.42 14.08 -33.98
N LYS A 523 8.42 13.71 -33.15
CA LYS A 523 9.76 13.35 -33.62
C LYS A 523 9.74 12.09 -34.50
N LYS A 524 8.85 11.14 -34.20
CA LYS A 524 8.66 9.94 -35.03
C LYS A 524 8.10 10.30 -36.41
N ILE A 525 7.14 11.22 -36.48
CA ILE A 525 6.60 11.71 -37.77
C ILE A 525 7.66 12.47 -38.57
N ASP A 526 8.49 13.29 -37.91
CA ASP A 526 9.63 13.96 -38.56
C ASP A 526 10.61 12.99 -39.21
N ASN A 527 10.95 11.91 -38.49
CA ASN A 527 11.84 10.88 -38.99
C ASN A 527 11.23 10.14 -40.20
N LEU A 528 9.92 9.87 -40.18
CA LEU A 528 9.21 9.22 -41.30
C LEU A 528 9.24 10.10 -42.56
N LEU A 529 8.93 11.40 -42.43
CA LEU A 529 8.95 12.35 -43.54
C LEU A 529 10.36 12.57 -44.08
N THR A 530 11.35 12.68 -43.20
CA THR A 530 12.76 12.82 -43.59
C THR A 530 13.23 11.60 -44.38
N HIS A 531 12.85 10.40 -43.93
CA HIS A 531 13.18 9.17 -44.62
C HIS A 531 12.55 9.10 -46.02
N LEU A 532 11.25 9.41 -46.15
CA LEU A 532 10.57 9.43 -47.46
C LEU A 532 11.16 10.47 -48.41
N ARG A 533 11.54 11.65 -47.89
CA ARG A 533 12.21 12.69 -48.66
C ARG A 533 13.60 12.25 -49.14
N ASN A 534 14.37 11.61 -48.26
CA ASN A 534 15.72 11.13 -48.60
C ASN A 534 15.68 9.99 -49.62
N LYS A 535 14.62 9.17 -49.63
CA LYS A 535 14.36 8.17 -50.68
C LYS A 535 13.86 8.76 -52.00
N GLY A 536 13.52 10.06 -52.05
CA GLY A 536 12.98 10.71 -53.24
C GLY A 536 11.54 10.33 -53.56
N GLU A 537 10.76 9.86 -52.58
CA GLU A 537 9.36 9.46 -52.76
C GLU A 537 8.41 10.66 -52.57
N ILE A 538 8.80 11.61 -51.72
CA ILE A 538 8.06 12.85 -51.47
C ILE A 538 8.98 14.07 -51.55
N MET A 539 8.44 15.21 -51.95
CA MET A 539 9.12 16.50 -51.93
C MET A 539 8.30 17.55 -51.17
N ASN A 540 9.00 18.49 -50.54
CA ASN A 540 8.37 19.64 -49.90
C ASN A 540 8.24 20.76 -50.94
N ILE A 541 7.00 21.16 -51.24
CA ILE A 541 6.64 22.27 -52.12
C ILE A 541 6.30 23.55 -51.35
N GLY A 542 6.26 23.48 -50.01
CA GLY A 542 5.99 24.61 -49.12
C GLY A 542 7.27 25.26 -48.56
N SER A 543 7.08 26.28 -47.72
CA SER A 543 8.20 26.95 -47.03
C SER A 543 8.78 26.08 -45.90
N ARG A 544 10.00 26.37 -45.45
CA ARG A 544 10.59 25.70 -44.25
C ARG A 544 9.75 25.88 -42.99
N LYS A 545 9.01 27.00 -42.85
CA LYS A 545 8.14 27.27 -41.70
C LYS A 545 6.75 26.63 -41.84
N SER A 546 6.33 26.30 -43.06
CA SER A 546 5.02 25.74 -43.38
C SER A 546 5.16 24.65 -44.46
N PRO A 547 5.71 23.48 -44.10
CA PRO A 547 6.00 22.44 -45.07
C PRO A 547 4.72 21.79 -45.61
N THR A 548 4.69 21.61 -46.93
CA THR A 548 3.63 20.94 -47.68
C THR A 548 4.27 19.86 -48.53
N TRP A 549 3.84 18.61 -48.34
CA TRP A 549 4.45 17.44 -48.96
C TRP A 549 3.62 16.98 -50.16
N GLN A 550 4.31 16.55 -51.22
CA GLN A 550 3.72 15.99 -52.44
C GLN A 550 4.58 14.82 -52.93
N LEU A 551 3.99 13.86 -53.64
CA LEU A 551 4.74 12.76 -54.25
C LEU A 551 5.68 13.27 -55.34
N GLN A 552 6.92 12.82 -55.29
CA GLN A 552 7.93 13.16 -56.28
C GLN A 552 7.79 12.19 -57.46
N GLY A 553 7.15 12.63 -58.55
CA GLY A 553 6.99 11.79 -59.75
C GLY A 553 5.71 11.94 -60.57
N ILE A 554 4.78 12.85 -60.23
CA ILE A 554 3.66 13.17 -61.12
C ILE A 554 4.03 14.42 -61.91
N LYS A 555 4.59 14.23 -63.11
CA LYS A 555 4.48 15.23 -64.16
C LYS A 555 2.99 15.48 -64.41
N LYS A 556 2.54 16.70 -64.15
CA LYS A 556 1.62 17.36 -65.08
C LYS A 556 2.41 18.41 -65.82
#